data_AF-A0A945VEV8-F1
#
_entry.id   AF-A0A945VEV8-F1
#
_cell.length_a   1.000
_cell.length_b   1.000
_cell.length_c   1.000
_cell.angle_alpha   90.00
_cell.angle_beta   90.00
_cell.angle_gamma   90.00
#
_symmetry.space_group_name_H-M   'P 1'
#
loop_
_entity.id
_entity.type
_entity.pdbx_description
1 polymer ?
#
loop_
_entity_poly.entity_id
_entity_poly.type
_entity_poly.pdbx_seq_one_letter_code
_entity_poly.pdbx_strand_id
1 'polypeptide(L)'
;MKSTDNKKFPLEVSLIDRYKENPEDVFKTSHQKVKKSREKGFESFNNLGLPTTKKEQWRSTNLSKSYNTDFVIGDNKPDFDKEINEIFDCTIHGFSTDVYALLNGWYYSPDNEKLEVLDDGIIVGSIIKAQEEYPELFDEYYDETSQNNNHGLKAINSAIYTDGLFLYVPDNIESERTIQLVKMVNRESNIMVNTRNLIILGKNSKLSFLH
;
A
#
# COMPACT_ATOMS: atom_id res chain seq x y z
N MET A 1 -40.23 -10.26 -2.03
CA MET A 1 -38.97 -9.61 -1.61
C MET A 1 -38.42 -8.86 -2.81
N LYS A 2 -38.48 -7.52 -2.81
CA LYS A 2 -37.94 -6.72 -3.91
C LYS A 2 -36.42 -6.71 -3.78
N SER A 3 -35.73 -7.31 -4.75
CA SER A 3 -34.31 -7.13 -4.98
C SER A 3 -34.07 -5.63 -5.18
N THR A 4 -33.50 -4.96 -4.18
CA THR A 4 -32.85 -3.67 -4.41
C THR A 4 -31.56 -4.00 -5.15
N ASP A 5 -31.58 -3.86 -6.48
CA ASP A 5 -30.36 -3.71 -7.26
C ASP A 5 -29.63 -2.47 -6.71
N ASN A 6 -28.73 -2.70 -5.76
CA ASN A 6 -27.78 -1.70 -5.34
C ASN A 6 -26.82 -1.56 -6.51
N LYS A 7 -27.14 -0.64 -7.42
CA LYS A 7 -26.32 -0.38 -8.60
C LYS A 7 -24.92 -0.02 -8.15
N LYS A 8 -23.98 -0.96 -8.36
CA LYS A 8 -22.56 -0.75 -8.08
C LYS A 8 -22.02 0.37 -8.96
N PHE A 9 -21.13 1.18 -8.43
CA PHE A 9 -20.41 2.17 -9.22
C PHE A 9 -19.48 1.48 -10.22
N PRO A 10 -19.17 2.12 -11.37
CA PRO A 10 -18.20 1.59 -12.33
C PRO A 10 -16.89 1.14 -11.68
N LEU A 11 -16.31 1.96 -10.81
CA LEU A 11 -15.08 1.62 -10.10
C LEU A 11 -15.21 0.36 -9.22
N GLU A 12 -16.37 0.15 -8.57
CA GLU A 12 -16.58 -1.08 -7.77
C GLU A 12 -16.57 -2.33 -8.65
N VAL A 13 -17.18 -2.24 -9.84
CA VAL A 13 -17.21 -3.32 -10.81
C VAL A 13 -15.79 -3.59 -11.32
N SER A 14 -15.06 -2.56 -11.75
CA SER A 14 -13.68 -2.68 -12.21
C SER A 14 -12.74 -3.27 -11.15
N LEU A 15 -12.90 -2.88 -9.88
CA LEU A 15 -12.13 -3.45 -8.77
C LEU A 15 -12.42 -4.93 -8.54
N ILE A 16 -13.69 -5.32 -8.63
CA ILE A 16 -14.11 -6.71 -8.45
C ILE A 16 -13.61 -7.57 -9.62
N ASP A 17 -13.79 -7.09 -10.84
CA ASP A 17 -13.39 -7.81 -12.05
C ASP A 17 -11.87 -7.94 -12.09
N ARG A 18 -11.12 -6.87 -11.83
CA ARG A 18 -9.66 -6.90 -11.81
C ARG A 18 -9.09 -7.88 -10.78
N TYR A 19 -9.72 -8.00 -9.60
CA TYR A 19 -9.29 -8.99 -8.61
C TYR A 19 -9.58 -10.43 -9.09
N LYS A 20 -10.77 -10.67 -9.68
CA LYS A 20 -11.15 -12.01 -10.16
C LYS A 20 -10.36 -12.47 -11.38
N GLU A 21 -10.08 -11.55 -12.29
CA GLU A 21 -9.29 -11.80 -13.50
C GLU A 21 -7.86 -12.21 -13.17
N ASN A 22 -7.38 -11.98 -11.93
CA ASN A 22 -6.08 -12.42 -11.42
C ASN A 22 -4.97 -12.27 -12.45
N PRO A 23 -4.64 -11.04 -12.89
CA PRO A 23 -3.47 -10.85 -13.74
C PRO A 23 -2.27 -11.50 -13.07
N GLU A 24 -1.61 -12.43 -13.78
CA GLU A 24 -0.58 -13.30 -13.20
C GLU A 24 0.58 -12.56 -12.53
N ASP A 25 0.73 -11.25 -12.74
CA ASP A 25 1.92 -10.52 -12.32
C ASP A 25 1.69 -9.51 -11.16
N VAL A 26 0.50 -8.95 -10.99
CA VAL A 26 0.37 -7.73 -10.16
C VAL A 26 -0.09 -8.00 -8.72
N PHE A 27 -0.99 -8.95 -8.52
CA PHE A 27 -1.50 -9.31 -7.18
C PHE A 27 -1.09 -10.72 -6.74
N LYS A 28 -0.31 -11.42 -7.58
CA LYS A 28 0.18 -12.76 -7.29
C LYS A 28 1.14 -12.69 -6.10
N THR A 29 0.91 -13.57 -5.14
CA THR A 29 1.79 -13.77 -4.00
C THR A 29 1.84 -15.25 -3.68
N SER A 30 3.02 -15.75 -3.35
CA SER A 30 3.21 -17.09 -2.80
C SER A 30 3.00 -17.11 -1.27
N HIS A 31 2.96 -15.94 -0.64
CA HIS A 31 2.91 -15.79 0.81
C HIS A 31 1.51 -16.09 1.36
N GLN A 32 1.38 -17.11 2.20
CA GLN A 32 0.08 -17.64 2.62
C GLN A 32 -0.74 -16.64 3.47
N LYS A 33 -0.11 -15.92 4.41
CA LYS A 33 -0.82 -14.92 5.24
C LYS A 33 -1.38 -13.77 4.38
N VAL A 34 -0.61 -13.29 3.41
CA VAL A 34 -1.04 -12.27 2.45
C VAL A 34 -2.16 -12.78 1.54
N LYS A 35 -2.06 -14.00 1.02
CA LYS A 35 -3.12 -14.60 0.20
C LYS A 35 -4.47 -14.61 0.94
N LYS A 36 -4.48 -15.13 2.17
CA LYS A 36 -5.70 -15.16 3.02
C LYS A 36 -6.22 -13.75 3.32
N SER A 37 -5.33 -12.81 3.59
CA SER A 37 -5.67 -11.39 3.78
C SER A 37 -6.39 -10.81 2.58
N ARG A 38 -5.86 -11.06 1.37
CA ARG A 38 -6.41 -10.57 0.12
C ARG A 38 -7.80 -11.15 -0.13
N GLU A 39 -7.97 -12.46 0.06
CA GLU A 39 -9.26 -13.15 -0.07
C GLU A 39 -10.31 -12.57 0.90
N LYS A 40 -9.96 -12.44 2.19
CA LYS A 40 -10.85 -11.84 3.20
C LYS A 40 -11.19 -10.37 2.89
N GLY A 41 -10.20 -9.60 2.42
CA GLY A 41 -10.38 -8.22 2.00
C GLY A 41 -11.36 -8.11 0.84
N PHE A 42 -11.20 -8.96 -0.17
CA PHE A 42 -12.08 -9.01 -1.33
C PHE A 42 -13.51 -9.38 -0.95
N GLU A 43 -13.71 -10.44 -0.16
CA GLU A 43 -15.04 -10.83 0.32
C GLU A 43 -15.72 -9.71 1.10
N SER A 44 -14.97 -9.06 1.99
CA SER A 44 -15.47 -7.92 2.78
C SER A 44 -15.86 -6.76 1.86
N PHE A 45 -15.04 -6.43 0.86
CA PHE A 45 -15.35 -5.36 -0.09
C PHE A 45 -16.57 -5.69 -0.95
N ASN A 46 -16.69 -6.92 -1.45
CA ASN A 46 -17.83 -7.32 -2.28
C ASN A 46 -19.17 -7.21 -1.54
N ASN A 47 -19.16 -7.36 -0.22
CA ASN A 47 -20.32 -7.18 0.65
C ASN A 47 -20.56 -5.72 1.05
N LEU A 48 -19.50 -4.96 1.33
CA LEU A 48 -19.59 -3.59 1.88
C LEU A 48 -19.73 -2.49 0.83
N GLY A 49 -19.10 -2.68 -0.33
CA GLY A 49 -18.93 -1.68 -1.37
C GLY A 49 -18.09 -0.46 -0.94
N LEU A 50 -17.96 0.50 -1.85
CA LEU A 50 -17.39 1.81 -1.59
C LEU A 50 -18.31 2.62 -0.66
N PRO A 51 -17.72 3.46 0.22
CA PRO A 51 -18.51 4.29 1.11
C PRO A 51 -19.31 5.33 0.30
N THR A 52 -20.53 5.58 0.72
CA THR A 52 -21.43 6.59 0.14
C THR A 52 -21.88 7.58 1.21
N THR A 53 -22.40 8.73 0.78
CA THR A 53 -22.95 9.76 1.68
C THR A 53 -24.14 9.28 2.52
N LYS A 54 -24.67 8.08 2.27
CA LYS A 54 -25.68 7.42 3.11
C LYS A 54 -25.12 6.95 4.46
N LYS A 55 -23.79 6.76 4.58
CA LYS A 55 -23.14 6.44 5.85
C LYS A 55 -22.78 7.74 6.57
N GLU A 56 -23.09 7.84 7.87
CA GLU A 56 -22.89 9.07 8.64
C GLU A 56 -21.43 9.59 8.57
N GLN A 57 -20.44 8.69 8.65
CA GLN A 57 -19.01 9.02 8.52
C GLN A 57 -18.62 9.65 7.17
N TRP A 58 -19.48 9.53 6.15
CA TRP A 58 -19.24 9.98 4.77
C TRP A 58 -20.26 11.00 4.28
N ARG A 59 -21.17 11.47 5.16
CA ARG A 59 -22.30 12.34 4.76
C ARG A 59 -21.86 13.62 4.04
N SER A 60 -20.71 14.16 4.43
CA SER A 60 -20.14 15.40 3.89
C SER A 60 -19.07 15.18 2.81
N THR A 61 -18.75 13.92 2.46
CA THR A 61 -17.69 13.59 1.50
C THR A 61 -18.28 12.82 0.32
N ASN A 62 -18.59 13.53 -0.75
CA ASN A 62 -19.17 12.93 -1.95
C ASN A 62 -18.08 12.51 -2.95
N LEU A 63 -17.84 11.20 -3.02
CA LEU A 63 -16.85 10.59 -3.93
C LEU A 63 -17.47 10.04 -5.22
N SER A 64 -18.75 10.30 -5.50
CA SER A 64 -19.43 9.72 -6.65
C SER A 64 -18.75 10.05 -7.97
N LYS A 65 -18.20 11.25 -8.14
CA LYS A 65 -17.44 11.63 -9.34
C LYS A 65 -16.26 10.69 -9.55
N SER A 66 -15.44 10.48 -8.52
CA SER A 66 -14.31 9.55 -8.59
C SER A 66 -14.77 8.12 -8.88
N TYR A 67 -15.85 7.64 -8.27
CA TYR A 67 -16.31 6.27 -8.50
C TYR A 67 -16.88 6.01 -9.90
N ASN A 68 -17.22 7.07 -10.64
CA ASN A 68 -17.66 6.99 -12.04
C ASN A 68 -16.54 7.31 -13.04
N THR A 69 -15.31 7.53 -12.57
CA THR A 69 -14.13 7.66 -13.44
C THR A 69 -13.56 6.28 -13.73
N ASP A 70 -13.13 6.06 -14.96
CA ASP A 70 -12.40 4.85 -15.34
C ASP A 70 -10.95 4.95 -14.84
N PHE A 71 -10.55 3.97 -14.04
CA PHE A 71 -9.18 3.84 -13.53
C PHE A 71 -8.51 2.59 -14.07
N VAL A 72 -7.22 2.72 -14.41
CA VAL A 72 -6.34 1.57 -14.58
C VAL A 72 -5.97 1.05 -13.18
N ILE A 73 -6.26 -0.22 -12.91
CA ILE A 73 -6.05 -0.85 -11.59
C ILE A 73 -4.93 -1.87 -11.70
N GLY A 74 -3.95 -1.79 -10.81
CA GLY A 74 -2.79 -2.69 -10.84
C GLY A 74 -1.95 -2.44 -12.08
N ASP A 75 -1.37 -1.24 -12.15
CA ASP A 75 -0.39 -0.86 -13.18
C ASP A 75 0.90 -1.67 -13.02
N ASN A 76 1.63 -1.85 -14.12
CA ASN A 76 2.87 -2.62 -14.12
C ASN A 76 3.98 -1.90 -13.34
N LYS A 77 4.90 -2.68 -12.77
CA LYS A 77 6.09 -2.17 -12.09
C LYS A 77 6.90 -1.31 -13.08
N PRO A 78 7.22 -0.05 -12.74
CA PRO A 78 8.09 0.77 -13.57
C PRO A 78 9.54 0.30 -13.49
N ASP A 79 10.29 0.45 -14.59
CA ASP A 79 11.74 0.32 -14.57
C ASP A 79 12.35 1.47 -13.77
N PHE A 80 13.50 1.21 -13.13
CA PHE A 80 14.30 2.27 -12.52
C PHE A 80 15.12 2.97 -13.60
N ASP A 81 14.68 4.16 -14.02
CA ASP A 81 15.29 4.91 -15.11
C ASP A 81 15.85 6.27 -14.69
N LYS A 82 15.48 6.75 -13.50
CA LYS A 82 15.85 8.06 -12.94
C LYS A 82 16.02 8.00 -11.44
N GLU A 83 16.94 8.79 -10.92
CA GLU A 83 17.08 8.98 -9.49
C GLU A 83 15.86 9.71 -8.90
N ILE A 84 15.57 9.46 -7.62
CA ILE A 84 14.38 10.02 -6.96
C ILE A 84 14.38 11.55 -6.99
N ASN A 85 15.55 12.17 -6.79
CA ASN A 85 15.73 13.63 -6.80
C ASN A 85 15.51 14.27 -8.18
N GLU A 86 15.56 13.50 -9.26
CA GLU A 86 15.21 13.97 -10.60
C GLU A 86 13.69 14.01 -10.83
N ILE A 87 12.94 13.21 -10.08
CA ILE A 87 11.47 13.12 -10.16
C ILE A 87 10.81 14.03 -9.13
N PHE A 88 11.42 14.13 -7.94
CA PHE A 88 10.89 14.87 -6.81
C PHE A 88 12.03 15.56 -6.06
N ASP A 89 12.02 16.89 -6.10
CA ASP A 89 12.91 17.72 -5.30
C ASP A 89 12.10 18.40 -4.19
N CYS A 90 12.47 18.11 -2.94
CA CYS A 90 11.87 18.71 -1.76
C CYS A 90 12.96 19.43 -0.98
N THR A 91 13.25 20.66 -1.36
CA THR A 91 14.21 21.52 -0.62
C THR A 91 13.57 22.08 0.65
N ILE A 92 13.54 21.28 1.73
CA ILE A 92 13.33 21.82 3.08
C ILE A 92 14.71 22.11 3.68
N HIS A 93 15.07 23.40 3.73
CA HIS A 93 16.35 23.82 4.30
C HIS A 93 16.47 23.40 5.78
N GLY A 94 17.59 22.75 6.12
CA GLY A 94 17.87 22.31 7.49
C GLY A 94 17.25 20.96 7.88
N PHE A 95 16.69 20.21 6.93
CA PHE A 95 16.08 18.90 7.16
C PHE A 95 16.73 17.87 6.24
N SER A 96 17.49 16.94 6.82
CA SER A 96 18.09 15.80 6.10
C SER A 96 17.27 14.56 6.38
N THR A 97 16.78 13.92 5.34
CA THR A 97 16.00 12.69 5.42
C THR A 97 16.62 11.60 4.56
N ASP A 98 16.49 10.36 5.00
CA ASP A 98 16.75 9.18 4.18
C ASP A 98 15.48 8.90 3.38
N VAL A 99 15.53 9.15 2.08
CA VAL A 99 14.35 9.14 1.20
C VAL A 99 14.16 7.77 0.56
N TYR A 100 12.98 7.21 0.75
CA TYR A 100 12.49 6.01 0.10
C TYR A 100 11.27 6.38 -0.75
N ALA A 101 11.13 5.77 -1.92
CA ALA A 101 10.11 6.16 -2.88
C ALA A 101 9.17 5.02 -3.25
N LEU A 102 7.89 5.37 -3.47
CA LEU A 102 6.96 4.56 -4.22
C LEU A 102 6.60 5.30 -5.52
N LEU A 103 6.77 4.66 -6.67
CA LEU A 103 6.37 5.19 -7.97
C LEU A 103 5.20 4.37 -8.53
N ASN A 104 4.06 5.03 -8.73
CA ASN A 104 2.80 4.39 -9.19
C ASN A 104 2.36 3.19 -8.34
N GLY A 105 2.73 3.18 -7.06
CA GLY A 105 2.39 2.11 -6.11
C GLY A 105 3.43 1.02 -5.94
N TRP A 106 4.58 1.11 -6.61
CA TRP A 106 5.68 0.15 -6.53
C TRP A 106 6.85 0.74 -5.75
N TYR A 107 7.54 -0.07 -4.94
CA TYR A 107 8.80 0.37 -4.33
C TYR A 107 9.83 0.69 -5.41
N TYR A 108 10.38 1.89 -5.35
CA TYR A 108 11.21 2.48 -6.39
C TYR A 108 12.63 2.74 -5.86
N SER A 109 13.56 1.89 -6.26
CA SER A 109 14.95 1.87 -5.82
C SER A 109 15.84 1.31 -6.94
N PRO A 110 17.10 1.76 -7.05
CA PRO A 110 18.07 1.16 -7.98
C PRO A 110 18.35 -0.30 -7.63
N ASP A 111 18.28 -0.66 -6.35
CA ASP A 111 18.37 -2.03 -5.86
C ASP A 111 17.03 -2.40 -5.21
N ASN A 112 16.18 -3.09 -5.97
CA ASN A 112 14.85 -3.51 -5.54
C ASN A 112 14.72 -5.04 -5.39
N GLU A 113 15.84 -5.75 -5.50
CA GLU A 113 15.89 -7.20 -5.40
C GLU A 113 16.02 -7.69 -3.96
N LYS A 114 16.54 -6.82 -3.06
CA LYS A 114 16.72 -7.10 -1.64
C LYS A 114 16.25 -5.96 -0.74
N LEU A 115 16.05 -6.26 0.53
CA LEU A 115 15.92 -5.24 1.57
C LEU A 115 17.27 -4.60 1.90
N GLU A 116 17.22 -3.33 2.28
CA GLU A 116 18.38 -2.61 2.81
C GLU A 116 18.46 -2.83 4.32
N VAL A 117 19.68 -3.12 4.80
CA VAL A 117 19.99 -3.22 6.24
C VAL A 117 21.00 -2.13 6.56
N LEU A 118 20.58 -1.17 7.38
CA LEU A 118 21.41 -0.05 7.81
C LEU A 118 22.39 -0.47 8.93
N ASP A 119 23.39 0.37 9.20
CA ASP A 119 24.44 0.09 10.19
C ASP A 119 23.92 -0.12 11.62
N ASP A 120 22.75 0.45 11.95
CA ASP A 120 22.06 0.31 13.24
C ASP A 120 21.08 -0.88 13.27
N GLY A 121 21.07 -1.70 12.21
CA GLY A 121 20.21 -2.87 12.07
C GLY A 121 18.78 -2.57 11.64
N ILE A 122 18.44 -1.31 11.32
CA ILE A 122 17.16 -0.97 10.70
C ILE A 122 17.06 -1.66 9.34
N ILE A 123 15.91 -2.29 9.08
CA ILE A 123 15.62 -2.97 7.82
C ILE A 123 14.55 -2.18 7.09
N VAL A 124 14.80 -1.86 5.83
CA VAL A 124 13.90 -1.02 5.03
C VAL A 124 13.87 -1.45 3.57
N GLY A 125 12.67 -1.40 2.97
CA GLY A 125 12.53 -1.63 1.54
C GLY A 125 11.12 -2.03 1.12
N SER A 126 11.01 -2.84 0.07
CA SER A 126 9.71 -3.32 -0.43
C SER A 126 9.03 -4.26 0.57
N ILE A 127 7.73 -4.07 0.78
CA ILE A 127 6.90 -5.01 1.55
C ILE A 127 6.76 -6.38 0.86
N ILE A 128 6.95 -6.44 -0.45
CA ILE A 128 7.02 -7.71 -1.18
C ILE A 128 8.31 -8.44 -0.80
N LYS A 129 9.44 -7.74 -0.77
CA LYS A 129 10.73 -8.34 -0.38
C LYS A 129 10.79 -8.79 1.06
N ALA A 130 10.12 -8.09 1.97
CA ALA A 130 9.96 -8.55 3.35
C ALA A 130 9.25 -9.91 3.49
N GLN A 131 8.29 -10.21 2.61
CA GLN A 131 7.63 -11.52 2.57
C GLN A 131 8.59 -12.65 2.16
N GLU A 132 9.62 -12.35 1.38
CA GLU A 132 10.59 -13.31 0.86
C GLU A 132 11.77 -13.51 1.81
N GLU A 133 12.34 -12.41 2.30
CA GLU A 133 13.59 -12.41 3.07
C GLU A 133 13.40 -12.55 4.58
N TYR A 134 12.31 -12.00 5.13
CA TYR A 134 12.01 -12.04 6.57
C TYR A 134 10.57 -12.50 6.85
N PRO A 135 10.15 -13.69 6.36
CA PRO A 135 8.76 -14.15 6.45
C PRO A 135 8.27 -14.29 7.90
N GLU A 136 9.13 -14.72 8.83
CA GLU A 136 8.74 -14.88 10.24
C GLU A 136 8.44 -13.54 10.91
N LEU A 137 9.34 -12.55 10.73
CA LEU A 137 9.15 -11.19 11.24
C LEU A 137 7.96 -10.51 10.55
N PHE A 138 7.82 -10.67 9.24
CA PHE A 138 6.67 -10.17 8.51
C PHE A 138 5.36 -10.76 9.06
N ASP A 139 5.30 -12.08 9.26
CA ASP A 139 4.10 -12.76 9.73
C ASP A 139 3.73 -12.42 11.16
N GLU A 140 4.68 -12.07 12.02
CA GLU A 140 4.38 -11.65 13.39
C GLU A 140 3.50 -10.39 13.42
N TYR A 141 3.74 -9.44 12.52
CA TYR A 141 3.09 -8.13 12.56
C TYR A 141 2.11 -7.87 11.42
N TYR A 142 2.25 -8.58 10.30
CA TYR A 142 1.41 -8.35 9.14
C TYR A 142 -0.05 -8.59 9.50
N ASP A 143 -0.86 -7.59 9.19
CA ASP A 143 -2.30 -7.59 9.35
C ASP A 143 -2.88 -7.51 10.76
N GLU A 144 -2.06 -7.51 11.82
CA GLU A 144 -2.53 -7.54 13.21
C GLU A 144 -3.36 -6.30 13.59
N THR A 145 -3.01 -5.12 13.08
CA THR A 145 -3.74 -3.86 13.34
C THR A 145 -4.88 -3.62 12.36
N SER A 146 -4.91 -4.34 11.23
CA SER A 146 -5.83 -4.12 10.12
C SER A 146 -6.95 -5.15 10.02
N GLN A 147 -7.06 -6.10 10.95
CA GLN A 147 -8.01 -7.23 10.89
C GLN A 147 -9.50 -6.82 10.73
N ASN A 148 -9.87 -5.61 11.15
CA ASN A 148 -11.22 -5.06 10.98
C ASN A 148 -11.42 -4.47 9.58
N ASN A 149 -11.84 -5.31 8.62
CA ASN A 149 -12.25 -4.93 7.26
C ASN A 149 -13.70 -4.41 7.19
N ASN A 150 -14.21 -3.78 8.26
CA ASN A 150 -15.58 -3.22 8.30
C ASN A 150 -15.77 -1.97 7.43
N HIS A 151 -14.75 -1.61 6.64
CA HIS A 151 -14.74 -0.44 5.79
C HIS A 151 -14.28 -0.82 4.37
N GLY A 152 -15.09 -0.51 3.36
CA GLY A 152 -14.85 -0.92 1.97
C GLY A 152 -13.49 -0.51 1.42
N LEU A 153 -13.06 0.75 1.61
CA LEU A 153 -11.74 1.22 1.14
C LEU A 153 -10.56 0.45 1.76
N LYS A 154 -10.69 0.03 3.02
CA LYS A 154 -9.66 -0.76 3.69
C LYS A 154 -9.67 -2.21 3.20
N ALA A 155 -10.87 -2.78 3.10
CA ALA A 155 -11.10 -4.12 2.60
C ALA A 155 -10.51 -4.30 1.19
N ILE A 156 -10.77 -3.36 0.28
CA ILE A 156 -10.22 -3.43 -1.08
C ILE A 156 -8.72 -3.18 -1.12
N ASN A 157 -8.17 -2.27 -0.31
CA ASN A 157 -6.72 -2.09 -0.24
C ASN A 157 -6.01 -3.37 0.24
N SER A 158 -6.55 -4.09 1.22
CA SER A 158 -6.03 -5.40 1.62
C SER A 158 -6.05 -6.42 0.48
N ALA A 159 -7.03 -6.34 -0.43
CA ALA A 159 -7.16 -7.26 -1.56
C ALA A 159 -6.20 -6.95 -2.72
N ILE A 160 -6.00 -5.68 -3.05
CA ILE A 160 -5.37 -5.26 -4.31
C ILE A 160 -4.18 -4.31 -4.16
N TYR A 161 -3.58 -4.17 -2.97
CA TYR A 161 -2.33 -3.42 -2.89
C TYR A 161 -1.27 -4.05 -3.81
N THR A 162 -0.46 -3.22 -4.46
CA THR A 162 0.63 -3.66 -5.34
C THR A 162 1.86 -3.93 -4.50
N ASP A 163 2.39 -2.89 -3.84
CA ASP A 163 3.60 -2.92 -3.03
C ASP A 163 3.47 -1.88 -1.89
N GLY A 164 4.59 -1.53 -1.25
CA GLY A 164 4.72 -0.44 -0.31
C GLY A 164 5.98 -0.59 0.54
N LEU A 165 6.04 0.14 1.65
CA LEU A 165 7.22 0.17 2.50
C LEU A 165 7.15 -0.90 3.60
N PHE A 166 8.18 -1.72 3.72
CA PHE A 166 8.52 -2.41 4.96
C PHE A 166 9.60 -1.62 5.69
N LEU A 167 9.41 -1.41 6.99
CA LEU A 167 10.36 -0.75 7.86
C LEU A 167 10.34 -1.42 9.23
N TYR A 168 11.48 -1.93 9.65
CA TYR A 168 11.68 -2.54 10.95
C TYR A 168 12.81 -1.84 11.70
N VAL A 169 12.52 -1.41 12.94
CA VAL A 169 13.49 -0.84 13.87
C VAL A 169 13.70 -1.84 15.02
N PRO A 170 14.92 -2.35 15.25
CA PRO A 170 15.19 -3.30 16.32
C PRO A 170 14.95 -2.75 17.73
N ASP A 171 14.85 -3.65 18.71
CA ASP A 171 14.75 -3.29 20.13
C ASP A 171 15.93 -2.42 20.58
N ASN A 172 15.63 -1.38 21.36
CA ASN A 172 16.58 -0.43 21.94
C ASN A 172 17.37 0.42 20.94
N ILE A 173 16.95 0.48 19.67
CA ILE A 173 17.53 1.38 18.66
C ILE A 173 16.81 2.73 18.70
N GLU A 174 17.53 3.79 19.04
CA GLU A 174 17.10 5.17 18.83
C GLU A 174 17.81 5.76 17.62
N SER A 175 17.11 5.84 16.49
CA SER A 175 17.68 6.41 15.26
C SER A 175 17.66 7.93 15.29
N GLU A 176 18.79 8.54 14.96
CA GLU A 176 18.87 10.00 14.69
C GLU A 176 18.38 10.36 13.28
N ARG A 177 18.23 9.36 12.41
CA ARG A 177 17.76 9.53 11.03
C ARG A 177 16.27 9.82 11.01
N THR A 178 15.87 10.64 10.05
CA THR A 178 14.46 10.74 9.66
C THR A 178 14.26 9.98 8.36
N ILE A 179 13.46 8.93 8.40
CA ILE A 179 13.07 8.19 7.20
C ILE A 179 11.88 8.88 6.56
N GLN A 180 11.97 9.20 5.27
CA GLN A 180 10.90 9.83 4.50
C GLN A 180 10.42 8.89 3.39
N LEU A 181 9.12 8.62 3.35
CA LEU A 181 8.48 7.90 2.26
C LEU A 181 7.80 8.89 1.31
N VAL A 182 8.28 9.01 0.09
CA VAL A 182 7.66 9.82 -0.96
C VAL A 182 6.80 8.92 -1.86
N LYS A 183 5.55 9.32 -2.11
CA LYS A 183 4.65 8.61 -3.03
C LYS A 183 4.39 9.44 -4.28
N MET A 184 4.84 8.95 -5.42
CA MET A 184 4.79 9.65 -6.69
C MET A 184 3.87 8.93 -7.67
N VAL A 185 3.18 9.70 -8.50
CA VAL A 185 2.38 9.22 -9.63
C VAL A 185 2.81 10.02 -10.86
N ASN A 186 3.25 9.32 -11.91
CA ASN A 186 3.73 9.94 -13.16
C ASN A 186 3.02 9.41 -14.40
N ARG A 187 1.73 9.06 -14.27
CA ARG A 187 0.90 8.59 -15.38
C ARG A 187 -0.04 9.69 -15.86
N GLU A 188 -0.16 9.79 -17.17
CA GLU A 188 -1.17 10.63 -17.85
C GLU A 188 -2.58 10.05 -17.70
N SER A 189 -2.70 8.73 -17.64
CA SER A 189 -3.97 8.04 -17.39
C SER A 189 -4.34 8.07 -15.90
N ASN A 190 -5.65 8.05 -15.61
CA ASN A 190 -6.14 7.83 -14.26
C ASN A 190 -5.76 6.43 -13.78
N ILE A 191 -4.77 6.33 -12.89
CA ILE A 191 -4.41 5.08 -12.24
C ILE A 191 -4.94 5.04 -10.81
N MET A 192 -5.35 3.85 -10.36
CA MET A 192 -5.67 3.62 -8.95
C MET A 192 -4.46 2.98 -8.26
N VAL A 193 -3.84 3.74 -7.36
CA VAL A 193 -2.66 3.32 -6.61
C VAL A 193 -3.07 2.86 -5.22
N ASN A 194 -2.76 1.61 -4.91
CA ASN A 194 -2.99 1.01 -3.60
C ASN A 194 -1.67 0.51 -3.03
N THR A 195 -1.16 1.24 -2.05
CA THR A 195 0.09 0.88 -1.35
C THR A 195 -0.22 0.31 0.03
N ARG A 196 0.65 -0.55 0.54
CA ARG A 196 0.58 -1.03 1.91
C ARG A 196 1.93 -0.92 2.60
N ASN A 197 1.94 -0.20 3.72
CA ASN A 197 3.16 -0.02 4.52
C ASN A 197 3.05 -0.86 5.80
N LEU A 198 4.14 -1.53 6.18
CA LEU A 198 4.31 -2.22 7.46
C LEU A 198 5.51 -1.61 8.19
N ILE A 199 5.23 -0.86 9.25
CA ILE A 199 6.24 -0.19 10.06
C ILE A 199 6.21 -0.80 11.46
N ILE A 200 7.34 -1.36 11.89
CA ILE A 200 7.49 -2.10 13.14
C ILE A 200 8.58 -1.40 13.95
N LEU A 201 8.23 -0.98 15.17
CA LEU A 201 9.18 -0.45 16.15
C LEU A 201 9.34 -1.46 17.27
N GLY A 202 10.57 -1.93 17.48
CA GLY A 202 10.97 -2.76 18.60
C GLY A 202 10.77 -2.07 19.96
N LYS A 203 10.87 -2.84 21.03
CA LYS A 203 10.77 -2.33 22.40
C LYS A 203 11.84 -1.28 22.66
N ASN A 204 11.45 -0.19 23.31
CA ASN A 204 12.35 0.93 23.63
C ASN A 204 13.08 1.51 22.40
N SER A 205 12.50 1.38 21.20
CA SER A 205 13.05 1.97 19.99
C SER A 205 12.40 3.31 19.66
N LYS A 206 13.08 4.11 18.84
CA LYS A 206 12.62 5.42 18.38
C LYS A 206 13.09 5.67 16.95
N LEU A 207 12.19 6.23 16.15
CA LEU A 207 12.45 6.66 14.78
C LEU A 207 11.60 7.89 14.46
N SER A 208 12.16 8.81 13.68
CA SER A 208 11.40 9.87 13.02
C SER A 208 10.98 9.42 11.62
N PHE A 209 9.68 9.50 11.32
CA PHE A 209 9.11 9.05 10.04
C PHE A 209 8.22 10.12 9.42
N LEU A 210 8.41 10.37 8.12
CA LEU A 210 7.63 11.30 7.31
C LEU A 210 7.02 10.54 6.12
N HIS A 211 5.72 10.68 5.85
CA HIS A 211 4.98 9.97 4.79
C HIS A 211 3.94 10.88 4.13
#